data_AF-A0A540LYM2-F1
#
_entry.id   AF-A0A540LYM2-F1
#
_cell.length_a   1.000
_cell.length_b   1.000
_cell.length_c   1.000
_cell.angle_alpha   90.00
_cell.angle_beta   90.00
_cell.angle_gamma   90.00
#
_symmetry.space_group_name_H-M   'P 1'
#
loop_
_entity.id
_entity.type
_entity.pdbx_description
1 polymer ?
#
loop_
_entity_poly.entity_id
_entity_poly.type
_entity_poly.pdbx_seq_one_letter_code
_entity_poly.pdbx_strand_id
1 'polypeptide(L)'
;MDRPTRTHAPAGRDDCWSEDATFALITAWGDRYLHLNRGILRQKDWKEVADAVNSHQNGGTKPFKTDVQCKNRIDTLKKKYKLEKSKSGPSTWPFYRRLHSIICSTPSNTAGATKPNPPILALTAKSPDPNTNPLGGSTDSSIHRDDGGDEAAVFSGGAACRELARAISKFGEMYERIENSKRKQMMELEKQRMEFEKELALQRLNMFMDVQVELGKKMKRPKYSHSSGAAIVQNFNFNLNLFMGFI
;
A
#
# COMPACT_ATOMS: atom_id res chain seq x y z
N MET A 1 2.34 35.35 -54.51
CA MET A 1 2.86 34.84 -53.23
C MET A 1 1.75 34.06 -52.56
N ASP A 2 1.69 32.74 -52.81
CA ASP A 2 0.71 31.88 -52.15
C ASP A 2 1.40 31.14 -51.00
N ARG A 3 0.89 31.38 -49.78
CA ARG A 3 1.29 30.69 -48.55
C ARG A 3 0.55 29.35 -48.51
N PRO A 4 1.24 28.19 -48.45
CA PRO A 4 0.56 26.92 -48.25
C PRO A 4 0.00 26.85 -46.82
N THR A 5 -1.32 26.67 -46.73
CA THR A 5 -2.06 26.36 -45.52
C THR A 5 -1.49 25.07 -44.92
N ARG A 6 -0.89 25.17 -43.72
CA ARG A 6 -0.50 24.00 -42.93
C ARG A 6 -1.75 23.19 -42.61
N THR A 7 -1.96 22.10 -43.34
CA THR A 7 -2.83 21.00 -42.94
C THR A 7 -2.43 20.59 -41.52
N HIS A 8 -3.29 20.89 -40.54
CA HIS A 8 -3.21 20.27 -39.23
C HIS A 8 -3.55 18.79 -39.40
N ALA A 9 -2.53 18.00 -39.75
CA ALA A 9 -2.58 16.56 -39.57
C ALA A 9 -2.89 16.27 -38.09
N PRO A 10 -3.79 15.32 -37.77
CA PRO A 10 -3.99 14.92 -36.39
C PRO A 10 -2.64 14.38 -35.91
N ALA A 11 -2.09 15.00 -34.87
CA ALA A 11 -0.92 14.51 -34.17
C ALA A 11 -1.31 13.20 -33.45
N GLY A 12 -1.45 12.12 -34.22
CA GLY A 12 -1.28 10.77 -33.76
C GLY A 12 0.16 10.63 -33.35
N ARG A 13 0.49 11.06 -32.12
CA ARG A 13 1.62 10.45 -31.43
C ARG A 13 1.20 9.01 -31.24
N ASP A 14 1.71 8.12 -32.09
CA ASP A 14 1.63 6.69 -31.86
C ASP A 14 2.13 6.46 -30.45
N ASP A 15 1.18 6.20 -29.54
CA ASP A 15 1.44 5.91 -28.15
C ASP A 15 2.53 4.81 -28.20
N CYS A 16 3.69 5.04 -27.59
CA CYS A 16 4.84 4.12 -27.70
C CYS A 16 4.53 2.69 -27.16
N TRP A 17 3.31 2.52 -26.67
CA TRP A 17 2.55 1.34 -26.32
C TRP A 17 1.58 0.95 -27.45
N SER A 18 1.90 -0.12 -28.18
CA SER A 18 0.89 -0.76 -29.03
C SER A 18 -0.26 -1.32 -28.20
N GLU A 19 -1.37 -1.63 -28.88
CA GLU A 19 -2.52 -2.29 -28.27
C GLU A 19 -2.11 -3.63 -27.65
N ASP A 20 -1.36 -4.46 -28.39
CA ASP A 20 -0.84 -5.73 -27.89
C ASP A 20 0.12 -5.57 -26.71
N ALA A 21 1.01 -4.57 -26.74
CA ALA A 21 1.91 -4.30 -25.61
C ALA A 21 1.13 -3.84 -24.37
N THR A 22 0.06 -3.07 -24.57
CA THR A 22 -0.84 -2.65 -23.49
C THR A 22 -1.62 -3.85 -22.94
N PHE A 23 -2.05 -4.76 -23.80
CA PHE A 23 -2.74 -5.98 -23.40
C PHE A 23 -1.84 -6.93 -22.61
N ALA A 24 -0.62 -7.15 -23.09
CA ALA A 24 0.41 -7.93 -22.40
C ALA A 24 0.71 -7.31 -21.02
N LEU A 25 0.82 -5.98 -20.95
CA LEU A 25 1.04 -5.27 -19.69
C LEU A 25 -0.11 -5.48 -18.69
N ILE A 26 -1.37 -5.33 -19.12
CA ILE A 26 -2.53 -5.53 -18.25
C ILE A 26 -2.59 -6.98 -17.76
N THR A 27 -2.20 -7.94 -18.60
CA THR A 27 -2.18 -9.36 -18.23
C THR A 27 -1.08 -9.66 -17.22
N ALA A 28 0.17 -9.31 -17.53
CA ALA A 28 1.31 -9.56 -16.64
C ALA A 28 1.18 -8.82 -15.29
N TRP A 29 0.78 -7.55 -15.31
CA TRP A 29 0.48 -6.80 -14.09
C TRP A 29 -0.71 -7.40 -13.33
N GLY A 30 -1.77 -7.77 -14.04
CA GLY A 30 -2.99 -8.33 -13.45
C GLY A 30 -2.72 -9.62 -12.70
N ASP A 31 -1.95 -10.53 -13.29
CA ASP A 31 -1.55 -11.78 -12.66
C ASP A 31 -0.79 -11.49 -11.36
N ARG A 32 0.27 -10.67 -11.41
CA ARG A 32 1.05 -10.31 -10.20
C ARG A 32 0.20 -9.59 -9.14
N TYR A 33 -0.68 -8.69 -9.57
CA TYR A 33 -1.59 -7.97 -8.69
C TYR A 33 -2.56 -8.93 -7.96
N LEU A 34 -3.07 -9.95 -8.65
CA LEU A 34 -3.94 -10.96 -8.04
C LEU A 34 -3.17 -11.91 -7.10
N HIS A 35 -1.96 -12.36 -7.48
CA HIS A 35 -1.12 -13.20 -6.62
C HIS A 35 -0.77 -12.52 -5.28
N LEU A 36 -0.63 -11.19 -5.27
CA LEU A 36 -0.40 -10.39 -4.07
C LEU A 36 -1.69 -10.01 -3.32
N ASN A 37 -2.82 -10.66 -3.59
CA ASN A 37 -4.13 -10.32 -3.03
C ASN A 37 -4.48 -8.84 -3.20
N ARG A 38 -4.20 -8.27 -4.38
CA ARG A 38 -4.39 -6.83 -4.69
C ARG A 38 -3.47 -5.87 -3.92
N GLY A 39 -2.35 -6.38 -3.41
CA GLY A 39 -1.31 -5.59 -2.74
C GLY A 39 -0.52 -4.66 -3.67
N ILE A 40 0.38 -3.88 -3.07
CA ILE A 40 1.29 -2.98 -3.80
C ILE A 40 2.45 -3.81 -4.36
N LEU A 41 2.67 -3.74 -5.67
CA LEU A 41 3.81 -4.36 -6.33
C LEU A 41 5.11 -3.67 -5.92
N ARG A 42 6.12 -4.46 -5.55
CA ARG A 42 7.48 -4.00 -5.26
C ARG A 42 8.30 -3.90 -6.55
N GLN A 43 9.49 -3.30 -6.46
CA GLN A 43 10.40 -3.11 -7.60
C GLN A 43 10.70 -4.43 -8.33
N LYS A 44 10.91 -5.52 -7.58
CA LYS A 44 11.12 -6.86 -8.17
C LYS A 44 9.93 -7.28 -9.04
N ASP A 45 8.71 -7.15 -8.52
CA ASP A 45 7.49 -7.52 -9.25
C ASP A 45 7.31 -6.68 -10.52
N TRP A 46 7.62 -5.38 -10.45
CA TRP A 46 7.56 -4.50 -11.62
C TRP A 46 8.60 -4.83 -12.68
N LYS A 47 9.80 -5.28 -12.27
CA LYS A 47 10.81 -5.76 -13.21
C LYS A 47 10.34 -7.01 -13.95
N GLU A 48 9.76 -7.98 -13.23
CA GLU A 48 9.19 -9.18 -13.86
C GLU A 48 8.04 -8.86 -14.82
N VAL A 49 7.18 -7.89 -14.47
CA VAL A 49 6.12 -7.40 -15.37
C VAL A 49 6.74 -6.79 -16.65
N ALA A 50 7.79 -5.98 -16.52
CA ALA A 50 8.47 -5.39 -17.66
C ALA A 50 9.11 -6.46 -18.56
N ASP A 51 9.76 -7.47 -17.97
CA ASP A 51 10.36 -8.59 -18.70
C ASP A 51 9.31 -9.37 -19.50
N ALA A 52 8.14 -9.64 -18.90
CA ALA A 52 7.03 -10.30 -19.59
C ALA A 52 6.47 -9.45 -20.76
N VAL A 53 6.32 -8.14 -20.58
CA VAL A 53 5.86 -7.22 -21.64
C VAL A 53 6.85 -7.18 -22.80
N ASN A 54 8.14 -7.09 -22.49
CA ASN A 54 9.20 -7.06 -23.51
C ASN A 54 9.31 -8.39 -24.26
N SER A 55 9.01 -9.52 -23.61
CA SER A 55 8.98 -10.84 -24.25
C SER A 55 7.83 -10.99 -25.27
N HIS A 56 6.73 -10.26 -25.08
CA HIS A 56 5.60 -10.24 -26.02
C HIS A 56 5.82 -9.31 -27.22
N GLN A 57 6.90 -8.54 -27.23
CA GLN A 57 7.17 -7.54 -28.24
C GLN A 57 7.86 -8.18 -29.45
N ASN A 58 7.09 -8.91 -30.26
CA ASN A 58 7.59 -9.51 -31.49
C ASN A 58 7.88 -8.43 -32.53
N GLY A 59 9.17 -8.18 -32.76
CA GLY A 59 9.68 -7.18 -33.70
C GLY A 59 10.53 -6.17 -32.96
N GLY A 60 11.84 -6.44 -32.85
CA GLY A 60 12.84 -5.69 -32.08
C GLY A 60 13.11 -4.24 -32.55
N THR A 61 12.14 -3.58 -33.18
CA THR A 61 12.21 -2.21 -33.68
C THR A 61 11.84 -1.15 -32.64
N LYS A 62 11.31 -1.56 -31.48
CA LYS A 62 10.89 -0.62 -30.42
C LYS A 62 11.72 -0.82 -29.15
N PRO A 63 12.08 0.27 -28.46
CA PRO A 63 12.90 0.22 -27.25
C PRO A 63 12.21 -0.54 -26.12
N PHE A 64 13.02 -1.29 -25.36
CA PHE A 64 12.63 -2.02 -24.16
C PHE A 64 11.89 -1.12 -23.17
N LYS A 65 10.81 -1.64 -22.60
CA LYS A 65 10.04 -0.96 -21.56
C LYS A 65 10.67 -1.21 -20.20
N THR A 66 10.86 -0.15 -19.43
CA THR A 66 11.33 -0.24 -18.04
C THR A 66 10.17 -0.53 -17.08
N ASP A 67 10.52 -1.00 -15.89
CA ASP A 67 9.61 -1.18 -14.75
C ASP A 67 8.81 0.10 -14.44
N VAL A 68 9.48 1.25 -14.46
CA VAL A 68 8.87 2.57 -14.25
C VAL A 68 7.89 2.92 -15.36
N GLN A 69 8.22 2.63 -16.62
CA GLN A 69 7.32 2.89 -17.75
C GLN A 69 6.05 2.02 -17.69
N CYS A 70 6.21 0.75 -17.32
CA CYS A 70 5.09 -0.18 -17.10
C CYS A 70 4.16 0.34 -15.99
N LYS A 71 4.73 0.77 -14.86
CA LYS A 71 3.97 1.36 -13.75
C LYS A 71 3.19 2.60 -14.18
N ASN A 72 3.85 3.57 -14.83
CA ASN A 72 3.21 4.81 -15.28
C ASN A 72 2.06 4.54 -16.27
N ARG A 73 2.23 3.54 -17.15
CA ARG A 73 1.19 3.12 -18.08
C ARG A 73 0.00 2.51 -17.35
N ILE A 74 0.22 1.60 -16.39
CA ILE A 74 -0.84 1.04 -15.54
C ILE A 74 -1.58 2.13 -14.78
N ASP A 75 -0.88 3.11 -14.21
CA ASP A 75 -1.51 4.21 -13.48
C ASP A 75 -2.42 5.04 -14.39
N THR A 76 -1.99 5.29 -15.63
CA THR A 76 -2.79 5.97 -16.65
C THR A 76 -4.02 5.15 -17.03
N LEU A 77 -3.87 3.84 -17.23
CA LEU A 77 -4.97 2.94 -17.54
C LEU A 77 -5.99 2.85 -16.39
N LYS A 78 -5.53 2.81 -15.14
CA LYS A 78 -6.39 2.83 -13.95
C LYS A 78 -7.15 4.14 -13.82
N LYS A 79 -6.54 5.28 -14.14
CA LYS A 79 -7.23 6.58 -14.19
C LYS A 79 -8.32 6.58 -15.25
N LYS A 80 -8.01 6.14 -16.48
CA LYS A 80 -8.99 6.02 -17.56
C LYS A 80 -10.13 5.07 -17.21
N TYR A 81 -9.82 3.93 -16.58
CA TYR A 81 -10.83 2.99 -16.07
C TYR A 81 -11.80 3.65 -15.08
N LYS A 82 -11.31 4.47 -14.13
CA LYS A 82 -12.19 5.19 -13.20
C LYS A 82 -13.16 6.13 -13.93
N LEU A 83 -12.68 6.83 -14.95
CA LEU A 83 -13.50 7.73 -15.76
C LEU A 83 -14.52 6.97 -16.62
N GLU A 84 -14.12 5.84 -17.21
CA GLU A 84 -15.03 4.97 -17.95
C GLU A 84 -16.10 4.35 -17.04
N LYS A 85 -15.73 3.99 -15.79
CA LYS A 85 -16.66 3.42 -14.81
C LYS A 85 -17.77 4.38 -14.39
N SER A 86 -17.51 5.69 -14.38
CA SER A 86 -18.53 6.70 -14.04
C SER A 86 -19.48 7.04 -15.19
N LYS A 87 -19.26 6.50 -16.39
CA LYS A 87 -20.16 6.73 -17.53
C LYS A 87 -21.38 5.82 -17.46
N SER A 88 -22.56 6.38 -17.72
CA SER A 88 -23.81 5.63 -17.82
C SER A 88 -23.91 4.96 -19.19
N GLY A 89 -23.36 3.75 -19.31
CA GLY A 89 -23.45 2.94 -20.53
C GLY A 89 -22.35 1.88 -20.65
N PRO A 90 -22.49 0.90 -21.56
CA PRO A 90 -21.43 -0.08 -21.82
C PRO A 90 -20.18 0.62 -22.37
N SER A 91 -19.03 0.43 -21.72
CA SER A 91 -17.78 1.03 -22.20
C SER A 91 -17.34 0.38 -23.52
N THR A 92 -17.05 1.23 -24.51
CA THR A 92 -16.49 0.83 -25.82
C THR A 92 -14.98 0.64 -25.78
N TRP A 93 -14.35 0.89 -24.62
CA TRP A 93 -12.90 0.83 -24.48
C TRP A 93 -12.44 -0.64 -24.36
N PRO A 94 -11.56 -1.14 -25.26
CA PRO A 94 -11.21 -2.57 -25.33
C PRO A 94 -10.61 -3.14 -24.04
N PHE A 95 -9.91 -2.31 -23.27
CA PHE A 95 -9.28 -2.74 -22.02
C PHE A 95 -10.22 -2.72 -20.80
N TYR A 96 -11.41 -2.12 -20.91
CA TYR A 96 -12.30 -1.89 -19.76
C TYR A 96 -12.67 -3.20 -19.06
N ARG A 97 -13.16 -4.20 -19.80
CA ARG A 97 -13.61 -5.47 -19.20
C ARG A 97 -12.48 -6.22 -18.49
N ARG A 98 -11.28 -6.24 -19.09
CA ARG A 98 -10.10 -6.91 -18.52
C ARG A 98 -9.65 -6.22 -17.23
N LEU A 99 -9.51 -4.90 -17.26
CA LEU A 99 -9.19 -4.09 -16.07
C LEU A 99 -10.27 -4.22 -14.99
N HIS A 100 -11.54 -4.20 -15.37
CA HIS A 100 -12.66 -4.36 -14.45
C HIS A 100 -12.61 -5.73 -13.75
N SER A 101 -12.39 -6.82 -14.49
CA SER A 101 -12.22 -8.14 -13.88
C SER A 101 -11.06 -8.13 -12.89
N ILE A 102 -9.87 -7.65 -13.25
CA ILE A 102 -8.71 -7.65 -12.33
C ILE A 102 -8.98 -6.81 -11.06
N ILE A 103 -9.63 -5.64 -11.20
CA ILE A 103 -9.88 -4.69 -10.11
C ILE A 103 -11.12 -5.02 -9.28
N CYS A 104 -12.10 -5.74 -9.84
CA CYS A 104 -13.36 -6.09 -9.17
C CYS A 104 -13.57 -7.58 -8.92
N SER A 105 -12.80 -8.50 -9.52
CA SER A 105 -12.82 -9.94 -9.18
C SER A 105 -12.60 -10.11 -7.68
N THR A 106 -13.66 -10.43 -6.95
CA THR A 106 -13.50 -11.01 -5.62
C THR A 106 -12.78 -12.34 -5.80
N PRO A 107 -11.94 -12.78 -4.84
CA PRO A 107 -11.42 -14.15 -4.85
C PRO A 107 -12.61 -15.10 -4.64
N SER A 108 -13.35 -15.36 -5.72
CA SER A 108 -14.27 -16.47 -5.77
C SER A 108 -13.41 -17.70 -5.95
N ASN A 109 -13.24 -18.45 -4.86
CA ASN A 109 -13.06 -19.88 -4.96
C ASN A 109 -14.08 -20.43 -5.97
N THR A 110 -13.62 -21.28 -6.87
CA THR A 110 -14.41 -21.93 -7.90
C THR A 110 -15.45 -22.89 -7.29
N ALA A 111 -16.57 -23.05 -8.01
CA ALA A 111 -17.60 -24.09 -7.93
C ALA A 111 -18.81 -23.88 -6.97
N GLY A 112 -19.98 -23.70 -7.59
CA GLY A 112 -21.23 -24.33 -7.15
C GLY A 112 -22.20 -23.53 -6.27
N ALA A 113 -23.47 -23.55 -6.68
CA ALA A 113 -24.70 -23.27 -5.91
C ALA A 113 -25.19 -21.80 -5.79
N THR A 114 -26.20 -21.54 -6.62
CA THR A 114 -27.34 -20.62 -6.49
C THR A 114 -27.69 -20.13 -5.07
N LYS A 115 -27.88 -18.80 -4.91
CA LYS A 115 -29.05 -18.16 -4.27
C LYS A 115 -29.06 -16.62 -4.52
N PRO A 116 -30.24 -15.97 -4.56
CA PRO A 116 -30.43 -14.64 -5.16
C PRO A 116 -30.30 -13.49 -4.15
N ASN A 117 -29.81 -12.34 -4.61
CA ASN A 117 -29.86 -11.06 -3.89
C ASN A 117 -31.16 -10.30 -4.19
N PRO A 118 -31.69 -9.49 -3.24
CA PRO A 118 -32.80 -8.57 -3.48
C PRO A 118 -32.34 -7.21 -4.07
N PRO A 119 -33.24 -6.41 -4.68
CA PRO A 119 -32.87 -5.25 -5.49
C PRO A 119 -32.71 -3.97 -4.67
N ILE A 120 -31.75 -3.12 -5.07
CA ILE A 120 -31.63 -1.72 -4.61
C ILE A 120 -32.36 -0.84 -5.63
N LEU A 121 -33.38 -0.10 -5.18
CA LEU A 121 -34.08 0.90 -5.99
C LEU A 121 -33.23 2.16 -6.11
N ALA A 122 -32.95 2.56 -7.36
CA ALA A 122 -32.39 3.85 -7.73
C ALA A 122 -33.52 4.89 -7.82
N LEU A 123 -33.34 6.07 -7.20
CA LEU A 123 -34.18 7.24 -7.49
C LEU A 123 -33.40 8.26 -8.31
N THR A 124 -33.93 8.53 -9.49
CA THR A 124 -33.55 9.59 -10.42
C THR A 124 -34.59 10.70 -10.41
N ALA A 125 -34.12 11.96 -10.48
CA ALA A 125 -34.79 13.16 -11.01
C ALA A 125 -35.98 13.68 -10.17
N LYS A 126 -36.35 14.97 -10.14
CA LYS A 126 -36.00 16.19 -10.89
C LYS A 126 -36.59 17.37 -10.09
N SER A 127 -35.94 18.54 -10.12
CA SER A 127 -36.50 19.82 -9.63
C SER A 127 -37.71 20.28 -10.47
N PRO A 128 -38.61 21.12 -9.93
CA PRO A 128 -38.61 22.55 -10.31
C PRO A 128 -38.91 23.55 -9.16
N ASP A 129 -38.30 24.75 -9.28
CA ASP A 129 -38.57 26.01 -8.53
C ASP A 129 -39.88 26.73 -9.01
N PRO A 130 -40.21 27.98 -8.60
CA PRO A 130 -40.72 28.45 -7.30
C PRO A 130 -42.01 29.31 -7.44
N ASN A 131 -42.50 29.83 -6.30
CA ASN A 131 -43.23 31.10 -6.12
C ASN A 131 -44.78 31.07 -6.05
N THR A 132 -45.36 31.39 -4.88
CA THR A 132 -46.26 32.55 -4.58
C THR A 132 -47.11 32.30 -3.32
N ASN A 133 -46.98 33.20 -2.33
CA ASN A 133 -47.95 33.47 -1.23
C ASN A 133 -49.25 34.08 -1.82
N PRO A 134 -50.39 34.30 -1.10
CA PRO A 134 -50.53 34.54 0.36
C PRO A 134 -51.85 34.09 1.05
N LEU A 135 -51.94 34.37 2.36
CA LEU A 135 -52.99 35.19 3.02
C LEU A 135 -53.77 34.54 4.20
N GLY A 136 -53.77 35.27 5.33
CA GLY A 136 -54.77 35.24 6.42
C GLY A 136 -54.42 34.30 7.58
N GLY A 137 -54.38 34.69 8.86
CA GLY A 137 -54.76 35.92 9.55
C GLY A 137 -55.11 35.57 11.00
N SER A 138 -54.64 36.41 11.92
CA SER A 138 -55.17 36.70 13.27
C SER A 138 -55.06 35.73 14.46
N THR A 139 -54.39 36.30 15.50
CA THR A 139 -54.79 36.43 16.93
C THR A 139 -54.79 35.19 17.81
N ASP A 140 -53.84 35.05 18.73
CA ASP A 140 -53.74 35.65 20.08
C ASP A 140 -54.33 34.75 21.18
N SER A 141 -53.48 34.58 22.20
CA SER A 141 -53.79 34.39 23.61
C SER A 141 -53.76 32.98 24.20
N SER A 142 -52.80 32.86 25.13
CA SER A 142 -52.96 32.36 26.50
C SER A 142 -52.71 30.88 26.82
N ILE A 143 -51.80 30.75 27.78
CA ILE A 143 -51.25 29.58 28.43
C ILE A 143 -52.21 29.09 29.52
N HIS A 144 -52.63 27.81 29.52
CA HIS A 144 -52.80 27.04 30.77
C HIS A 144 -52.96 25.51 30.57
N ARG A 145 -51.95 24.78 31.08
CA ARG A 145 -51.91 23.43 31.72
C ARG A 145 -52.27 22.13 30.97
N ASP A 146 -51.19 21.36 30.77
CA ASP A 146 -50.94 19.96 31.18
C ASP A 146 -51.94 18.88 30.75
N ASP A 147 -51.53 18.03 29.79
CA ASP A 147 -51.72 16.59 29.86
C ASP A 147 -50.70 15.88 28.95
N GLY A 148 -50.15 14.76 29.44
CA GLY A 148 -49.07 14.01 28.80
C GLY A 148 -49.47 13.38 27.46
N GLY A 149 -48.53 13.33 26.54
CA GLY A 149 -48.71 12.66 25.26
C GLY A 149 -47.42 12.62 24.47
N ASP A 150 -46.80 11.45 24.45
CA ASP A 150 -45.57 11.11 23.74
C ASP A 150 -45.66 11.47 22.25
N GLU A 151 -44.88 12.45 21.78
CA GLU A 151 -44.63 12.63 20.34
C GLU A 151 -43.15 12.88 20.11
N ALA A 152 -42.40 11.78 20.17
CA ALA A 152 -41.07 11.69 19.59
C ALA A 152 -41.19 11.90 18.08
N ALA A 153 -41.12 13.16 17.65
CA ALA A 153 -41.03 13.53 16.24
C ALA A 153 -39.90 12.74 15.57
N VAL A 154 -40.32 11.74 14.80
CA VAL A 154 -39.48 10.74 14.12
C VAL A 154 -38.62 11.45 13.08
N PHE A 155 -37.41 11.81 13.49
CA PHE A 155 -36.35 12.21 12.56
C PHE A 155 -35.88 10.96 11.81
N SER A 156 -36.31 10.82 10.56
CA SER A 156 -35.86 9.79 9.61
C SER A 156 -34.32 9.70 9.48
N GLY A 157 -33.57 10.75 9.83
CA GLY A 157 -32.11 10.73 9.87
C GLY A 157 -31.47 10.04 11.10
N GLY A 158 -32.23 9.72 12.15
CA GLY A 158 -31.67 9.13 13.37
C GLY A 158 -31.21 7.67 13.18
N ALA A 159 -31.92 6.90 12.35
CA ALA A 159 -31.56 5.51 12.06
C ALA A 159 -30.29 5.41 11.22
N ALA A 160 -30.19 6.20 10.14
CA ALA A 160 -29.00 6.25 9.28
C ALA A 160 -27.76 6.74 10.05
N CYS A 161 -27.91 7.77 10.89
CA CYS A 161 -26.81 8.23 11.75
C CYS A 161 -26.38 7.16 12.77
N ARG A 162 -27.32 6.40 13.36
CA ARG A 162 -26.99 5.30 14.28
C ARG A 162 -26.27 4.15 13.56
N GLU A 163 -26.62 3.85 12.32
CA GLU A 163 -25.94 2.83 11.52
C GLU A 163 -24.52 3.25 11.16
N LEU A 164 -24.33 4.51 10.76
CA LEU A 164 -23.01 5.08 10.49
C LEU A 164 -22.12 5.08 11.74
N ALA A 165 -22.64 5.52 12.88
CA ALA A 165 -21.90 5.49 14.14
C ALA A 165 -21.46 4.06 14.50
N ARG A 166 -22.35 3.07 14.38
CA ARG A 166 -22.02 1.65 14.59
C ARG A 166 -20.94 1.15 13.63
N ALA A 167 -20.99 1.55 12.37
CA ALA A 167 -19.97 1.16 11.40
C ALA A 167 -18.61 1.76 11.75
N ILE A 168 -18.55 3.07 12.05
CA ILE A 168 -17.32 3.78 12.43
C ILE A 168 -16.70 3.16 13.70
N SER A 169 -17.49 2.87 14.72
CA SER A 169 -17.00 2.21 15.95
C SER A 169 -16.38 0.84 15.65
N LYS A 170 -17.04 0.01 14.84
CA LYS A 170 -16.50 -1.30 14.43
C LYS A 170 -15.18 -1.18 13.66
N PHE A 171 -15.05 -0.16 12.79
CA PHE A 171 -13.79 0.11 12.11
C PHE A 171 -12.69 0.54 13.09
N GLY A 172 -13.01 1.35 14.09
CA GLY A 172 -12.09 1.75 15.16
C GLY A 172 -11.53 0.55 15.92
N GLU A 173 -12.40 -0.36 16.37
CA GLU A 173 -11.99 -1.58 17.07
C GLU A 173 -11.10 -2.49 16.21
N MET A 174 -11.44 -2.65 14.93
CA MET A 174 -10.63 -3.45 14.00
C MET A 174 -9.25 -2.82 13.80
N TYR A 175 -9.19 -1.50 13.62
CA TYR A 175 -7.93 -0.78 13.43
C TYR A 175 -7.03 -0.86 14.67
N GLU A 176 -7.61 -0.66 15.86
CA GLU A 176 -6.88 -0.79 17.12
C GLU A 176 -6.26 -2.17 17.29
N ARG A 177 -7.02 -3.25 17.01
CA ARG A 177 -6.49 -4.62 17.05
C ARG A 177 -5.31 -4.83 16.10
N ILE A 178 -5.41 -4.31 14.88
CA ILE A 178 -4.33 -4.41 13.88
C ILE A 178 -3.08 -3.68 14.36
N GLU A 179 -3.22 -2.44 14.83
CA GLU A 179 -2.08 -1.65 15.26
C GLU A 179 -1.44 -2.22 16.55
N ASN A 180 -2.25 -2.74 17.48
CA ASN A 180 -1.76 -3.45 18.66
C ASN A 180 -0.97 -4.72 18.27
N SER A 181 -1.49 -5.51 17.31
CA SER A 181 -0.79 -6.69 16.79
C SER A 181 0.55 -6.30 16.15
N LYS A 182 0.57 -5.24 15.35
CA LYS A 182 1.79 -4.75 14.69
C LYS A 182 2.83 -4.28 15.72
N ARG A 183 2.44 -3.50 16.73
CA ARG A 183 3.35 -3.07 17.81
C ARG A 183 3.91 -4.26 18.58
N LYS A 184 3.06 -5.24 18.92
CA LYS A 184 3.49 -6.46 19.61
C LYS A 184 4.49 -7.26 18.79
N GLN A 185 4.23 -7.43 17.50
CA GLN A 185 5.17 -8.10 16.59
C GLN A 185 6.50 -7.35 16.49
N MET A 186 6.47 -6.03 16.40
CA MET A 186 7.69 -5.22 16.33
C MET A 186 8.53 -5.34 17.61
N MET A 187 7.89 -5.35 18.78
CA MET A 187 8.58 -5.58 20.06
C MET A 187 9.21 -6.97 20.14
N GLU A 188 8.52 -8.02 19.69
CA GLU A 188 9.07 -9.39 19.71
C GLU A 188 10.29 -9.53 18.78
N LEU A 189 10.22 -8.94 17.59
CA LEU A 189 11.36 -8.92 16.66
C LEU A 189 12.55 -8.13 17.23
N GLU A 190 12.30 -6.98 17.84
CA GLU A 190 13.35 -6.18 18.49
C GLU A 190 13.99 -6.93 19.67
N LYS A 191 13.16 -7.63 20.45
CA LYS A 191 13.63 -8.49 21.55
C LYS A 191 14.55 -9.58 21.03
N GLN A 192 14.14 -10.32 20.00
CA GLN A 192 14.98 -11.35 19.39
C GLN A 192 16.29 -10.76 18.82
N ARG A 193 16.22 -9.57 18.20
CA ARG A 193 17.41 -8.85 17.72
C ARG A 193 18.39 -8.59 18.86
N MET A 194 17.89 -8.04 19.97
CA MET A 194 18.69 -7.70 21.14
C MET A 194 19.26 -8.95 21.83
N GLU A 195 18.50 -10.04 21.92
CA GLU A 195 18.94 -11.31 22.51
C GLU A 195 20.12 -11.91 21.72
N PHE A 196 20.02 -11.95 20.40
CA PHE A 196 21.11 -12.43 19.55
C PHE A 196 22.36 -11.57 19.67
N GLU A 197 22.19 -10.26 19.69
CA GLU A 197 23.29 -9.30 19.82
C GLU A 197 23.99 -9.41 21.18
N LYS A 198 23.22 -9.57 22.27
CA LYS A 198 23.74 -9.85 23.61
C LYS A 198 24.51 -11.16 23.66
N GLU A 199 23.95 -12.23 23.09
CA GLU A 199 24.60 -13.54 23.05
C GLU A 199 25.93 -13.49 22.29
N LEU A 200 25.95 -12.79 21.15
CA LEU A 200 27.16 -12.57 20.38
C LEU A 200 28.21 -11.77 21.16
N ALA A 201 27.79 -10.74 21.91
CA ALA A 201 28.69 -9.94 22.74
C ALA A 201 29.29 -10.78 23.89
N LEU A 202 28.49 -11.64 24.52
CA LEU A 202 28.96 -12.58 25.54
C LEU A 202 29.98 -13.57 24.96
N GLN A 203 29.69 -14.12 23.78
CA GLN A 203 30.61 -15.03 23.09
C GLN A 203 31.95 -14.35 22.79
N ARG A 204 31.92 -13.10 22.29
CA ARG A 204 33.13 -12.31 22.02
C ARG A 204 33.94 -12.05 23.29
N LEU A 205 33.28 -11.67 24.38
CA LEU A 205 33.92 -11.43 25.68
C LEU A 205 34.56 -12.71 26.22
N ASN A 206 33.86 -13.85 26.12
CA ASN A 206 34.37 -15.14 26.57
C ASN A 206 35.65 -15.53 25.81
N MET A 207 35.64 -15.45 24.47
CA MET A 207 36.83 -15.76 23.69
C MET A 207 38.02 -14.86 24.06
N PHE A 208 37.78 -13.58 24.30
CA PHE A 208 38.84 -12.66 24.69
C PHE A 208 39.44 -13.05 26.06
N MET A 209 38.57 -13.34 27.03
CA MET A 209 38.98 -13.78 28.36
C MET A 209 39.79 -15.07 28.30
N ASP A 210 39.33 -16.06 27.53
CA ASP A 210 40.02 -17.35 27.36
C ASP A 210 41.43 -17.17 26.79
N VAL A 211 41.59 -16.33 25.76
CA VAL A 211 42.89 -16.01 25.17
C VAL A 211 43.81 -15.32 26.18
N GLN A 212 43.29 -14.38 26.98
CA GLN A 212 44.08 -13.69 28.00
C GLN A 212 44.55 -14.65 29.11
N VAL A 213 43.67 -15.54 29.59
CA VAL A 213 44.03 -16.56 30.59
C VAL A 213 45.09 -17.51 30.04
N GLU A 214 44.97 -17.93 28.78
CA GLU A 214 45.94 -18.81 28.13
C GLU A 214 47.31 -18.16 27.97
N LEU A 215 47.35 -16.88 27.55
CA LEU A 215 48.58 -16.09 27.49
C LEU A 215 49.21 -15.94 28.88
N GLY A 216 48.42 -15.61 29.90
CA GLY A 216 48.90 -15.46 31.28
C GLY A 216 49.48 -16.76 31.87
N LYS A 217 48.89 -17.93 31.53
CA LYS A 217 49.43 -19.24 31.90
C LYS A 217 50.74 -19.55 31.19
N LYS A 218 50.87 -19.20 29.90
CA LYS A 218 52.10 -19.41 29.12
C LYS A 218 53.24 -18.49 29.59
N MET A 219 52.92 -17.30 30.07
CA MET A 219 53.89 -16.30 30.56
C MET A 219 54.40 -16.55 31.98
N LYS A 220 53.72 -17.41 32.76
CA LYS A 220 54.10 -17.76 34.15
C LYS A 220 54.80 -19.12 34.31
N ARG A 221 55.19 -19.78 33.21
CA ARG A 221 56.07 -20.97 33.32
C ARG A 221 57.50 -20.50 33.65
N PRO A 222 58.11 -20.95 34.77
CA PRO A 222 59.48 -20.58 35.09
C PRO A 222 60.41 -21.29 34.12
N LYS A 223 60.94 -20.56 33.14
CA LYS A 223 62.15 -20.97 32.43
C LYS A 223 63.33 -20.35 33.17
N TYR A 224 64.09 -21.24 33.77
CA TYR A 224 65.41 -20.98 34.31
C TYR A 224 66.32 -20.39 33.20
N SER A 225 67.22 -19.50 33.64
CA SER A 225 68.42 -18.94 32.99
C SER A 225 68.27 -17.92 31.84
N HIS A 226 68.60 -16.68 32.24
CA HIS A 226 69.64 -15.78 31.70
C HIS A 226 69.46 -15.02 30.37
N SER A 227 69.86 -13.74 30.47
CA SER A 227 70.36 -12.83 29.44
C SER A 227 69.38 -11.92 28.68
N SER A 228 69.29 -10.69 29.22
CA SER A 228 69.55 -9.41 28.53
C SER A 228 68.67 -8.93 27.36
N GLY A 229 68.18 -7.69 27.49
CA GLY A 229 68.17 -6.73 26.39
C GLY A 229 66.82 -6.27 25.84
N ALA A 230 66.36 -5.12 26.36
CA ALA A 230 65.70 -3.98 25.69
C ALA A 230 64.74 -4.16 24.48
N ALA A 231 63.69 -3.33 24.54
CA ALA A 231 62.69 -2.98 23.52
C ALA A 231 61.42 -3.86 23.52
N ILE A 232 60.30 -3.22 23.90
CA ILE A 232 58.93 -3.30 23.34
C ILE A 232 58.01 -2.64 24.38
N VAL A 233 58.07 -1.31 24.48
CA VAL A 233 57.08 -0.52 25.23
C VAL A 233 56.70 0.71 24.40
N GLN A 234 56.28 0.50 23.15
CA GLN A 234 55.65 1.58 22.36
C GLN A 234 54.53 1.13 21.43
N ASN A 235 54.03 -0.11 21.54
CA ASN A 235 52.99 -0.62 20.61
C ASN A 235 51.62 -0.93 21.24
N PHE A 236 51.39 -0.58 22.52
CA PHE A 236 50.12 -0.89 23.19
C PHE A 236 49.08 0.25 23.19
N ASN A 237 49.45 1.49 22.88
CA ASN A 237 48.52 2.63 22.94
C ASN A 237 47.81 2.96 21.61
N PHE A 238 48.22 2.37 20.48
CA PHE A 238 47.60 2.68 19.19
C PHE A 238 46.38 1.80 18.85
N ASN A 239 46.15 0.69 19.57
CA ASN A 239 45.05 -0.24 19.26
C ASN A 239 43.80 -0.06 20.14
N LEU A 240 43.87 0.64 21.27
CA LEU A 240 42.69 0.82 22.13
C LEU A 240 41.66 1.81 21.54
N ASN A 241 42.13 2.83 20.81
CA ASN A 241 41.25 3.85 20.22
C ASN A 241 40.49 3.36 18.97
N LEU A 242 40.95 2.30 18.32
CA LEU A 242 40.28 1.77 17.12
C LEU A 242 39.11 0.83 17.48
N PHE A 243 39.14 0.20 18.66
CA PHE A 243 38.10 -0.75 19.07
C PHE A 243 36.92 -0.10 19.82
N MET A 244 37.12 1.06 20.45
CA MET A 244 36.06 1.84 21.10
C MET A 244 35.27 2.76 20.15
N GLY A 245 35.71 2.93 18.90
CA GLY A 245 35.08 3.83 17.93
C GLY A 245 33.90 3.25 17.14
N PHE A 246 33.41 2.05 17.51
CA PHE A 246 32.33 1.36 16.80
C PHE A 246 31.28 0.75 17.76
N ILE A 247 30.99 1.45 18.85
CA ILE A 247 29.76 1.30 19.66
C ILE A 247 28.88 2.51 19.39
#